data_AF-A0A960B5E2-F1
#
_entry.id   AF-A0A960B5E2-F1
#
_cell.length_a   1.000
_cell.length_b   1.000
_cell.length_c   1.000
_cell.angle_alpha   90.00
_cell.angle_beta   90.00
_cell.angle_gamma   90.00
#
_symmetry.space_group_name_H-M   'P 1'
#
loop_
_entity.id
_entity.type
_entity.pdbx_description
1 polymer ?
#
loop_
_entity_poly.entity_id
_entity_poly.type
_entity_poly.pdbx_seq_one_letter_code
_entity_poly.pdbx_strand_id
1 'polypeptide(L)'
;MGGTQQNLRQEARRRVNEALLVRQREREAREKRIRDQAVTLLTVVAGRDAAVAQAEQAASAAIRAILAEGASAAEIVELCGGTLEVREISRLAKLVPAGE
;
A
#
# COMPACT_ATOMS: atom_id res chain seq x y z
N MET A 1 39.34 12.10 -51.32
CA MET A 1 39.40 11.58 -49.95
C MET A 1 38.13 11.86 -49.11
N GLY A 2 36.94 12.08 -49.71
CA GLY A 2 35.69 12.35 -48.97
C GLY A 2 34.89 11.11 -48.54
N GLY A 3 35.01 9.99 -49.26
CA GLY A 3 34.23 8.76 -49.00
C GLY A 3 34.61 8.04 -47.70
N THR A 4 35.88 8.08 -47.30
CA THR A 4 36.37 7.43 -46.06
C THR A 4 35.89 8.15 -44.80
N GLN A 5 35.93 9.49 -44.77
CA GLN A 5 35.40 10.25 -43.64
C GLN A 5 33.87 10.13 -43.52
N GLN A 6 33.15 10.08 -44.66
CA GLN A 6 31.71 9.86 -44.65
C GLN A 6 31.33 8.48 -44.10
N ASN A 7 32.06 7.42 -44.47
CA ASN A 7 31.85 6.07 -43.93
C ASN A 7 32.15 5.98 -42.43
N LEU A 8 33.21 6.63 -41.95
CA LEU A 8 33.53 6.69 -40.51
C LEU A 8 32.42 7.39 -39.70
N ARG A 9 31.83 8.46 -40.26
CA ARG A 9 30.73 9.18 -39.61
C ARG A 9 29.45 8.35 -39.55
N GLN A 10 29.14 7.59 -40.59
CA GLN A 10 27.97 6.69 -40.60
C GLN A 10 28.12 5.57 -39.57
N GLU A 11 29.30 4.95 -39.49
CA GLU A 11 29.59 3.92 -38.49
C GLU A 11 29.51 4.48 -37.06
N ALA A 12 30.07 5.67 -36.81
CA ALA A 12 29.94 6.34 -35.52
C ALA A 12 28.47 6.59 -35.14
N ARG A 13 27.65 7.05 -36.10
CA ARG A 13 26.22 7.29 -35.87
C ARG A 13 25.46 6.00 -35.58
N ARG A 14 25.79 4.90 -36.27
CA ARG A 14 25.21 3.58 -36.01
C ARG A 14 25.50 3.15 -34.57
N ARG A 15 26.75 3.20 -34.14
CA ARG A 15 27.16 2.81 -32.77
C ARG A 15 26.48 3.65 -31.69
N VAL A 16 26.39 4.97 -31.90
CA VAL A 16 25.68 5.86 -30.96
C VAL A 16 24.20 5.49 -30.88
N ASN A 17 23.54 5.27 -32.02
CA ASN A 17 22.13 4.88 -32.04
C ASN A 17 21.89 3.53 -31.36
N GLU A 18 22.74 2.54 -31.58
CA GLU A 18 22.66 1.23 -30.91
C GLU A 18 22.80 1.38 -29.39
N ALA A 19 23.77 2.18 -28.91
CA ALA A 19 23.94 2.45 -27.49
C ALA A 19 22.74 3.18 -26.86
N LEU A 20 22.14 4.14 -27.59
CA LEU A 20 20.94 4.85 -27.14
C LEU A 20 19.72 3.94 -27.06
N LEU A 21 19.55 3.03 -28.03
CA LEU A 21 18.46 2.05 -28.02
C LEU A 21 18.57 1.09 -26.83
N VAL A 22 19.77 0.62 -26.51
CA VAL A 22 19.99 -0.22 -25.32
C VAL A 22 19.62 0.53 -24.05
N ARG A 23 20.13 1.77 -23.88
CA ARG A 23 19.82 2.61 -22.72
C ARG A 23 18.33 2.91 -22.59
N GLN A 24 17.64 3.15 -23.70
CA GLN A 24 16.21 3.37 -23.69
C GLN A 24 15.46 2.14 -23.20
N ARG A 25 15.78 0.95 -23.75
CA ARG A 25 15.17 -0.31 -23.31
C ARG A 25 15.43 -0.61 -21.84
N GLU A 26 16.63 -0.35 -21.35
CA GLU A 26 16.97 -0.52 -19.94
C GLU A 26 16.17 0.43 -19.04
N ARG A 27 16.00 1.69 -19.45
CA ARG A 27 15.19 2.68 -18.74
C ARG A 27 13.73 2.25 -18.69
N GLU A 28 13.15 1.84 -19.82
CA GLU A 28 11.77 1.37 -19.92
C GLU A 28 11.54 0.11 -19.08
N ALA A 29 12.47 -0.85 -19.13
CA ALA A 29 12.41 -2.06 -18.32
C ALA A 29 12.50 -1.74 -16.82
N ARG A 30 13.36 -0.78 -16.43
CA ARG A 30 13.45 -0.32 -15.03
C ARG A 30 12.16 0.37 -14.59
N GLU A 31 11.61 1.24 -15.41
CA GLU A 31 10.36 1.95 -15.13
C GLU A 31 9.18 0.98 -14.98
N LYS A 32 9.09 -0.03 -15.86
CA LYS A 32 8.11 -1.11 -15.73
C LYS A 32 8.24 -1.85 -14.40
N ARG A 33 9.45 -2.27 -14.01
CA ARG A 33 9.68 -2.96 -12.72
C ARG A 33 9.29 -2.09 -11.53
N ILE A 34 9.64 -0.79 -11.55
CA ILE A 34 9.26 0.14 -10.48
C ILE A 34 7.74 0.29 -10.40
N ARG A 35 7.06 0.42 -11.55
CA ARG A 35 5.61 0.50 -11.61
C ARG A 35 4.96 -0.74 -11.02
N ASP A 36 5.41 -1.93 -11.41
CA ASP A 36 4.86 -3.19 -10.92
C ASP A 36 5.04 -3.31 -9.40
N GLN A 37 6.22 -2.94 -8.87
CA GLN A 37 6.48 -2.90 -7.44
C GLN A 37 5.61 -1.86 -6.71
N ALA A 38 5.40 -0.68 -7.29
CA ALA A 38 4.53 0.34 -6.72
C ALA A 38 3.08 -0.12 -6.64
N VAL A 39 2.58 -0.81 -7.67
CA VAL A 39 1.25 -1.43 -7.65
C VAL A 39 1.17 -2.46 -6.52
N THR A 40 2.14 -3.38 -6.43
CA THR A 40 2.18 -4.37 -5.34
C THR A 40 2.16 -3.70 -3.96
N LEU A 41 2.97 -2.66 -3.75
CA LEU A 41 3.02 -1.93 -2.49
C LEU A 41 1.65 -1.34 -2.14
N LEU A 42 1.00 -0.65 -3.08
CA LEU A 42 -0.31 -0.04 -2.85
C LEU A 42 -1.39 -1.09 -2.59
N THR A 43 -1.36 -2.24 -3.28
CA THR A 43 -2.28 -3.35 -3.02
C THR A 43 -2.10 -3.92 -1.61
N VAL A 44 -0.87 -4.11 -1.15
CA VAL A 44 -0.60 -4.61 0.21
C VAL A 44 -1.07 -3.61 1.27
N VAL A 45 -0.82 -2.31 1.07
CA VAL A 45 -1.29 -1.27 1.98
C VAL A 45 -2.81 -1.22 2.03
N ALA A 46 -3.48 -1.24 0.88
CA ALA A 46 -4.94 -1.27 0.83
C ALA A 46 -5.52 -2.52 1.49
N GLY A 47 -4.90 -3.68 1.29
CA GLY A 47 -5.30 -4.94 1.95
C GLY A 47 -5.13 -4.88 3.47
N ARG A 48 -4.01 -4.31 3.96
CA ARG A 48 -3.80 -4.09 5.39
C ARG A 48 -4.87 -3.16 5.97
N ASP A 49 -5.13 -2.03 5.31
CA ASP A 49 -6.06 -1.03 5.83
C ASP A 49 -7.50 -1.59 5.84
N ALA A 50 -7.88 -2.38 4.83
CA ALA A 50 -9.13 -3.12 4.82
C ALA A 50 -9.23 -4.17 5.94
N ALA A 51 -8.15 -4.89 6.24
CA ALA A 51 -8.12 -5.87 7.33
C ALA A 51 -8.23 -5.19 8.70
N VAL A 52 -7.55 -4.06 8.89
CA VAL A 52 -7.65 -3.24 10.12
C VAL A 52 -9.09 -2.72 10.28
N ALA A 53 -9.69 -2.17 9.21
CA ALA A 53 -11.07 -1.70 9.27
C ALA A 53 -12.05 -2.82 9.64
N GLN A 54 -11.90 -4.02 9.07
CA GLN A 54 -12.72 -5.18 9.43
C GLN A 54 -12.54 -5.58 10.90
N ALA A 55 -11.29 -5.60 11.39
CA ALA A 55 -11.01 -5.91 12.79
C ALA A 55 -11.62 -4.87 13.74
N GLU A 56 -11.54 -3.58 13.41
CA GLU A 56 -12.16 -2.51 14.21
C GLU A 56 -13.69 -2.62 14.21
N GLN A 57 -14.32 -3.00 13.09
CA GLN A 57 -15.77 -3.22 13.04
C GLN A 57 -16.18 -4.43 13.89
N ALA A 58 -15.43 -5.53 13.82
CA ALA A 58 -15.67 -6.70 14.68
C ALA A 58 -15.52 -6.36 16.17
N ALA A 59 -14.49 -5.57 16.52
CA ALA A 59 -14.30 -5.09 17.89
C ALA A 59 -15.45 -4.18 18.34
N SER A 60 -15.91 -3.25 17.49
CA SER A 60 -17.09 -2.41 17.76
C SER A 60 -18.33 -3.25 18.02
N ALA A 61 -18.60 -4.25 17.18
CA ALA A 61 -19.74 -5.14 17.36
C ALA A 61 -19.67 -5.91 18.68
N ALA A 62 -18.51 -6.46 19.03
CA ALA A 62 -18.30 -7.16 20.30
C ALA A 62 -18.51 -6.24 21.52
N ILE A 63 -17.92 -5.03 21.49
CA ILE A 63 -18.10 -4.04 22.56
C ILE A 63 -19.58 -3.68 22.71
N ARG A 64 -20.28 -3.41 21.60
CA ARG A 64 -21.72 -3.07 21.64
C ARG A 64 -22.57 -4.21 22.18
N ALA A 65 -22.25 -5.46 21.84
CA ALA A 65 -22.94 -6.63 22.39
C ALA A 65 -22.75 -6.72 23.91
N ILE A 66 -21.53 -6.54 24.42
CA ILE A 66 -21.26 -6.54 25.86
C ILE A 66 -21.99 -5.40 26.58
N LEU A 67 -21.98 -4.19 25.99
CA LEU A 67 -22.72 -3.05 26.54
C LEU A 67 -24.24 -3.30 26.56
N ALA A 68 -24.79 -4.04 25.58
CA ALA A 68 -26.20 -4.39 25.53
C ALA A 68 -26.63 -5.34 26.66
N GLU A 69 -25.71 -6.13 27.20
CA GLU A 69 -25.91 -6.95 28.41
C GLU A 69 -25.86 -6.11 29.71
N GLY A 70 -25.68 -4.79 29.61
CA GLY A 70 -25.69 -3.86 30.74
C GLY A 70 -24.32 -3.61 31.38
N ALA A 71 -23.24 -4.19 30.85
CA ALA A 71 -21.90 -3.93 31.32
C ALA A 71 -21.46 -2.49 31.03
N SER A 72 -20.63 -1.93 31.91
CA SER A 72 -19.98 -0.63 31.75
C SER A 72 -18.66 -0.73 30.99
N ALA A 73 -18.19 0.39 30.45
CA ALA A 73 -16.88 0.44 29.78
C ALA A 73 -15.72 0.07 30.72
N ALA A 74 -15.83 0.34 32.03
CA ALA A 74 -14.81 -0.02 33.01
C ALA A 74 -14.75 -1.54 33.21
N GLU A 75 -15.91 -2.21 33.29
CA GLU A 75 -15.98 -3.68 33.38
C GLU A 75 -15.39 -4.35 32.14
N ILE A 76 -15.62 -3.80 30.94
CA ILE A 76 -15.01 -4.34 29.71
C ILE A 76 -13.48 -4.23 29.78
N VAL A 77 -12.94 -3.10 30.25
CA VAL A 77 -11.49 -2.92 30.42
C VAL A 77 -10.92 -3.94 31.41
N GLU A 78 -11.60 -4.16 32.52
CA GLU A 78 -11.21 -5.16 33.52
C GLU A 78 -11.23 -6.58 32.94
N LEU A 79 -12.30 -6.97 32.25
CA LEU A 79 -12.43 -8.28 31.58
C LEU A 79 -11.36 -8.51 30.51
N CYS A 80 -10.94 -7.45 29.82
CA CYS A 80 -9.85 -7.48 28.84
C CYS A 80 -8.45 -7.37 29.48
N GLY A 81 -8.35 -7.43 30.80
CA GLY A 81 -7.08 -7.40 31.53
C GLY A 81 -6.30 -6.09 31.36
N GLY A 82 -6.99 -4.98 31.10
CA GLY A 82 -6.35 -3.67 30.86
C GLY A 82 -5.64 -3.55 29.51
N THR A 83 -5.80 -4.52 28.61
CA THR A 83 -5.21 -4.46 27.25
C THR A 83 -5.74 -3.27 26.44
N LEU A 84 -6.99 -2.88 26.70
CA LEU A 84 -7.65 -1.73 26.09
C LEU A 84 -7.96 -0.71 27.17
N GLU A 85 -7.79 0.57 26.86
CA GLU A 85 -8.19 1.65 27.76
C GLU A 85 -9.64 2.08 27.52
N VAL A 86 -10.29 2.68 28.54
CA VAL A 86 -11.67 3.18 28.45
C VAL A 86 -11.88 4.12 27.26
N ARG A 87 -10.88 4.95 26.94
CA ARG A 87 -10.93 5.86 25.78
C ARG A 87 -10.99 5.09 24.46
N GLU A 88 -10.24 4.01 24.34
CA GLU A 88 -10.22 3.17 23.14
C GLU A 88 -11.53 2.40 22.99
N ILE A 89 -12.03 1.81 24.09
CA ILE A 89 -13.36 1.17 24.13
C ILE A 89 -14.45 2.16 23.69
N SER A 90 -14.41 3.37 24.21
CA SER A 90 -15.37 4.43 23.86
C SER A 90 -15.27 4.87 22.39
N ARG A 91 -14.06 4.86 21.81
CA ARG A 91 -13.84 5.16 20.39
C ARG A 91 -14.41 4.04 19.51
N LEU A 92 -14.04 2.79 19.81
CA LEU A 92 -14.49 1.61 19.06
C LEU A 92 -16.00 1.42 19.15
N ALA A 93 -16.60 1.61 20.33
CA ALA A 93 -18.06 1.55 20.52
C ALA A 93 -18.84 2.56 19.68
N LYS A 94 -18.19 3.64 19.22
CA LYS A 94 -18.80 4.68 18.37
C LYS A 94 -18.56 4.45 16.89
N LEU A 95 -17.72 3.49 16.51
CA LEU A 95 -17.58 3.13 15.11
C LEU A 95 -18.93 2.59 14.65
N VAL A 96 -19.49 3.30 13.67
CA VAL A 96 -20.62 2.83 12.88
C VAL A 96 -20.01 2.14 11.67
N PRO A 97 -20.55 0.99 11.22
CA PRO A 97 -20.16 0.44 9.93
C PRO A 97 -20.30 1.56 8.89
N ALA A 98 -19.23 1.87 8.18
CA ALA A 98 -19.32 2.73 7.01
C ALA A 98 -20.28 2.01 6.07
N GLY A 99 -21.51 2.51 5.98
CA GLY A 99 -22.56 1.91 5.16
C GLY A 99 -22.06 1.75 3.74
N GLU A 100 -22.34 0.58 3.17
CA GLU A 100 -22.29 0.34 1.72
C GLU A 100 -23.08 1.39 0.94
#